data_AF-A0A2T1CEN8-F1
#
_entry.id   AF-A0A2T1CEN8-F1
#
_cell.length_a   1.000
_cell.length_b   1.000
_cell.length_c   1.000
_cell.angle_alpha   90.00
_cell.angle_beta   90.00
_cell.angle_gamma   90.00
#
_symmetry.space_group_name_H-M   'P 1'
#
loop_
_entity.id
_entity.type
_entity.pdbx_description
1 polymer ?
#
loop_
_entity_poly.entity_id
_entity_poly.type
_entity_poly.pdbx_seq_one_letter_code
_entity_poly.pdbx_strand_id
1 'polypeptide(L)'
;MPYPIASLLHLLQLVSPALPVGAYSYSEGLETLVQANKITNLSTLEDWLAQELRYGAIRLEAAVLLRIYDAAHSNQLDRLSYWNQWLSAFRETEELREQSWQMGRSLVRLLGDLV
;
A
#
# COMPACT_ATOMS: atom_id res chain seq x y z
N MET A 1 9.44 13.34 -22.13
CA MET A 1 9.77 13.35 -20.69
C MET A 1 10.93 12.39 -20.47
N PRO A 2 12.21 12.82 -20.35
CA PRO A 2 13.26 11.90 -20.00
C PRO A 2 13.29 11.82 -18.46
N TYR A 3 12.55 10.89 -17.88
CA TYR A 3 12.94 10.45 -16.54
C TYR A 3 14.33 9.81 -16.71
N PRO A 4 15.35 10.24 -15.94
CA PRO A 4 16.65 9.58 -15.98
C PRO A 4 16.44 8.08 -15.75
N ILE A 5 17.14 7.22 -16.49
CA ILE A 5 17.03 5.75 -16.38
C ILE A 5 17.10 5.32 -14.90
N ALA A 6 17.92 5.99 -14.09
CA ALA A 6 18.02 5.79 -12.64
C ALA A 6 16.68 5.94 -11.89
N SER A 7 15.87 6.97 -12.19
CA SER A 7 14.57 7.17 -11.52
C SER A 7 13.58 6.05 -11.84
N LEU A 8 13.59 5.56 -13.09
CA LEU A 8 12.78 4.42 -13.47
C LEU A 8 13.25 3.14 -12.78
N LEU A 9 14.56 2.91 -12.69
CA LEU A 9 15.12 1.74 -11.99
C LEU A 9 14.77 1.76 -10.50
N HIS A 10 14.87 2.91 -9.83
CA HIS A 10 14.44 3.05 -8.43
C HIS A 10 12.94 2.75 -8.26
N LEU A 11 12.10 3.25 -9.18
CA LEU A 11 10.67 2.94 -9.15
C LEU A 11 10.42 1.45 -9.34
N LEU A 12 11.07 0.81 -10.31
CA LEU A 12 10.97 -0.63 -10.56
C LEU A 12 11.43 -1.46 -9.35
N GLN A 13 12.45 -1.01 -8.65
CA GLN A 13 12.89 -1.63 -7.40
C GLN A 13 11.82 -1.50 -6.31
N LEU A 14 11.23 -0.32 -6.15
CA LEU A 14 10.20 -0.05 -5.14
C LEU A 14 8.89 -0.82 -5.39
N VAL A 15 8.50 -1.04 -6.65
CA VAL A 15 7.28 -1.80 -6.98
C VAL A 15 7.53 -3.31 -7.13
N SER A 16 8.76 -3.77 -6.91
CA SER A 16 9.12 -5.17 -7.06
C SER A 16 8.46 -6.03 -5.98
N PRO A 17 7.84 -7.17 -6.36
CA PRO A 17 7.40 -8.21 -5.42
C PRO A 17 8.51 -8.73 -4.49
N ALA A 18 9.77 -8.60 -4.88
CA ALA A 18 10.93 -9.04 -4.12
C ALA A 18 11.41 -8.02 -3.07
N LEU A 19 10.74 -6.86 -2.94
CA LEU A 19 11.12 -5.84 -1.97
C LEU A 19 10.93 -6.38 -0.53
N PRO A 20 11.97 -6.34 0.34
CA PRO A 20 11.96 -7.00 1.64
C PRO A 20 11.23 -6.18 2.72
N VAL A 21 10.00 -5.75 2.44
CA VAL A 21 9.20 -4.93 3.36
C VAL A 21 8.09 -5.70 4.09
N GLY A 22 7.83 -6.94 3.69
CA GLY A 22 6.74 -7.78 4.21
C GLY A 22 5.71 -8.14 3.14
N ALA A 23 4.78 -9.02 3.49
CA ALA A 23 3.75 -9.53 2.56
C ALA A 23 2.70 -8.46 2.21
N TYR A 24 1.99 -8.71 1.10
CA TYR A 24 1.00 -7.83 0.50
C TYR A 24 -0.17 -7.47 1.42
N SER A 25 -0.50 -6.18 1.57
CA SER A 25 -1.66 -5.69 2.35
C SER A 25 -3.01 -5.85 1.65
N TYR A 26 -3.07 -6.44 0.46
CA TYR A 26 -4.25 -6.40 -0.42
C TYR A 26 -4.95 -7.76 -0.61
N SER A 27 -4.50 -8.84 0.03
CA SER A 27 -5.15 -10.15 -0.04
C SER A 27 -6.14 -10.40 1.10
N GLU A 28 -6.44 -9.37 1.90
CA GLU A 28 -7.32 -9.46 3.04
C GLU A 28 -8.71 -9.94 2.63
N GLY A 29 -9.22 -10.95 3.33
CA GLY A 29 -10.53 -11.57 3.03
C GLY A 29 -10.59 -12.42 1.76
N LEU A 30 -9.59 -12.37 0.87
CA LEU A 30 -9.57 -13.15 -0.36
C LEU A 30 -9.58 -14.66 -0.08
N GLU A 31 -8.77 -15.10 0.88
CA GLU A 31 -8.74 -16.51 1.32
C GLU A 31 -10.11 -16.96 1.84
N THR A 32 -10.75 -16.14 2.68
CA THR A 32 -12.10 -16.43 3.20
C THR A 32 -13.13 -16.52 2.09
N LEU A 33 -13.08 -15.64 1.09
CA LEU A 33 -13.99 -15.67 -0.05
C LEU A 33 -13.79 -16.90 -0.94
N VAL A 34 -12.56 -17.38 -1.09
CA VAL A 34 -12.26 -18.65 -1.77
C VAL A 34 -12.81 -19.83 -0.96
N GLN A 35 -12.52 -19.90 0.35
CA GLN A 35 -13.02 -20.95 1.23
C GLN A 35 -14.55 -21.00 1.29
N ALA A 36 -15.22 -19.84 1.20
CA ALA A 36 -16.67 -19.70 1.16
C ALA A 36 -17.28 -19.94 -0.23
N ASN A 37 -16.50 -20.38 -1.22
CA ASN A 37 -16.91 -20.59 -2.62
C ASN A 37 -17.55 -19.34 -3.27
N LYS A 38 -17.14 -18.14 -2.85
CA LYS A 38 -17.57 -16.85 -3.46
C LYS A 38 -16.68 -16.47 -4.63
N ILE A 39 -15.39 -16.75 -4.56
CA ILE A 39 -14.44 -16.60 -5.65
C ILE A 39 -14.02 -18.00 -6.09
N THR A 40 -14.44 -18.40 -7.28
CA THR A 40 -14.25 -19.77 -7.78
C THR A 40 -13.61 -19.83 -9.17
N ASN A 41 -13.51 -18.69 -9.85
CA ASN A 41 -12.98 -18.58 -11.20
C ASN A 41 -12.47 -17.16 -11.48
N LEU A 42 -11.87 -16.99 -12.66
CA LEU A 42 -11.30 -15.72 -13.12
C LEU A 42 -12.31 -14.56 -13.05
N SER A 43 -13.52 -14.74 -13.58
CA SER A 43 -14.55 -13.69 -13.60
C SER A 43 -14.91 -13.22 -12.19
N THR A 44 -15.11 -14.15 -11.25
CA THR A 44 -15.42 -13.78 -9.85
C THR A 44 -14.27 -13.08 -9.15
N LEU A 45 -13.02 -13.37 -9.52
CA LEU A 45 -11.85 -12.69 -8.99
C LEU A 45 -11.70 -11.27 -9.59
N GLU A 46 -11.93 -11.12 -10.89
CA GLU A 46 -11.92 -9.81 -11.57
C GLU A 46 -12.98 -8.87 -10.98
N ASP A 47 -14.19 -9.39 -10.74
CA ASP A 47 -15.26 -8.62 -10.10
C ASP A 47 -14.90 -8.17 -8.68
N TRP A 48 -14.20 -9.03 -7.93
CA TRP A 48 -13.72 -8.68 -6.59
C TRP A 48 -12.62 -7.61 -6.65
N LEU A 49 -11.64 -7.75 -7.54
CA LEU A 49 -10.57 -6.76 -7.74
C LEU A 49 -11.14 -5.39 -8.15
N ALA A 50 -12.12 -5.38 -9.04
CA ALA A 50 -12.79 -4.15 -9.46
C ALA A 50 -13.54 -3.48 -8.30
N GLN A 51 -14.18 -4.26 -7.42
CA GLN A 51 -14.81 -3.75 -6.21
C GLN A 51 -13.80 -3.20 -5.21
N GLU A 52 -12.68 -3.90 -5.00
CA GLU A 52 -11.62 -3.45 -4.09
C GLU A 52 -10.99 -2.13 -4.57
N LEU A 53 -10.74 -2.00 -5.87
CA LEU A 53 -10.26 -0.74 -6.48
C LEU A 53 -11.27 0.40 -6.39
N ARG A 54 -12.57 0.10 -6.38
CA ARG A 54 -13.64 1.11 -6.42
C ARG A 54 -14.14 1.52 -5.05
N TYR A 55 -14.17 0.60 -4.11
CA TYR A 55 -14.82 0.76 -2.80
C TYR A 55 -13.93 0.32 -1.62
N GLY A 56 -12.95 -0.54 -1.87
CA GLY A 56 -12.10 -1.13 -0.82
C GLY A 56 -10.96 -0.23 -0.35
N ALA A 57 -10.06 -0.84 0.43
CA ALA A 57 -8.94 -0.17 1.08
C ALA A 57 -7.96 0.42 0.05
N ILE A 58 -7.75 -0.27 -1.08
CA ILE A 58 -6.82 0.18 -2.14
C ILE A 58 -7.14 1.61 -2.61
N ARG A 59 -8.44 1.93 -2.76
CA ARG A 59 -8.85 3.28 -3.17
C ARG A 59 -8.42 4.35 -2.18
N LEU A 60 -8.58 4.06 -0.88
CA LEU A 60 -8.28 5.00 0.18
C LEU A 60 -6.77 5.13 0.39
N GLU A 61 -6.03 4.03 0.35
CA GLU A 61 -4.57 4.03 0.37
C GLU A 61 -3.99 4.86 -0.77
N ALA A 62 -4.47 4.69 -2.00
CA ALA A 62 -4.03 5.47 -3.15
C ALA A 62 -4.34 6.97 -2.98
N ALA A 63 -5.52 7.30 -2.46
CA ALA A 63 -5.90 8.69 -2.19
C ALA A 63 -5.03 9.35 -1.11
N VAL A 64 -4.65 8.61 -0.07
CA VAL A 64 -3.76 9.09 1.00
C VAL A 64 -2.32 9.18 0.50
N LEU A 65 -1.85 8.25 -0.33
CA LEU A 65 -0.52 8.27 -0.93
C LEU A 65 -0.27 9.58 -1.69
N LEU A 66 -1.23 10.05 -2.49
CA LEU A 66 -1.13 11.33 -3.20
C LEU A 66 -0.96 12.50 -2.23
N ARG A 67 -1.69 12.50 -1.11
CA ARG A 67 -1.60 13.56 -0.10
C ARG A 67 -0.28 13.54 0.67
N ILE A 68 0.23 12.35 0.98
CA ILE A 68 1.55 12.17 1.59
C ILE A 68 2.64 12.64 0.63
N TYR A 69 2.53 12.30 -0.66
CA TYR A 69 3.46 12.76 -1.69
C TYR A 69 3.49 14.29 -1.78
N ASP A 70 2.33 14.94 -1.86
CA ASP A 70 2.23 16.40 -1.92
C ASP A 70 2.80 17.07 -0.65
N ALA A 71 2.51 16.49 0.52
CA ALA A 71 3.02 16.97 1.80
C ALA A 71 4.55 16.84 1.88
N ALA A 72 5.10 15.69 1.46
CA ALA A 72 6.55 15.47 1.41
C ALA A 72 7.23 16.41 0.42
N HIS A 73 6.67 16.58 -0.79
CA HIS A 73 7.19 17.48 -1.80
C HIS A 73 7.21 18.94 -1.34
N SER A 74 6.23 19.34 -0.52
CA SER A 74 6.12 20.69 0.04
C SER A 74 6.79 20.85 1.41
N ASN A 75 7.54 19.85 1.90
CA ASN A 75 8.15 19.82 3.24
C ASN A 75 7.17 20.08 4.41
N GLN A 76 5.90 19.68 4.27
CA GLN A 76 4.85 19.87 5.28
C GLN A 76 4.76 18.65 6.19
N LEU A 77 5.68 18.54 7.15
CA LEU A 77 5.78 17.38 8.05
C LEU A 77 4.52 17.17 8.90
N ASP A 78 3.85 18.24 9.33
CA ASP A 78 2.61 18.14 10.09
C ASP A 78 1.49 17.47 9.28
N ARG A 79 1.39 17.78 7.98
CA ARG A 79 0.42 17.13 7.08
C ARG A 79 0.77 15.67 6.82
N LEU A 80 2.06 15.38 6.67
CA LEU A 80 2.54 14.00 6.53
C LEU A 80 2.16 13.17 7.76
N SER A 81 2.43 13.69 8.96
CA SER A 81 2.07 13.05 10.23
C SER A 81 0.56 12.87 10.37
N TYR A 82 -0.23 13.89 10.02
CA TYR A 82 -1.69 13.82 10.02
C TYR A 82 -2.21 12.69 9.13
N TRP A 83 -1.76 12.61 7.88
CA TRP A 83 -2.23 11.57 6.95
C TRP A 83 -1.77 10.17 7.35
N ASN A 84 -0.59 10.03 7.95
CA ASN A 84 -0.15 8.76 8.53
C ASN A 84 -1.04 8.32 9.70
N GLN A 85 -1.39 9.24 10.60
CA GLN A 85 -2.31 8.95 11.72
C GLN A 85 -3.71 8.62 11.22
N TRP A 86 -4.21 9.35 10.22
CA TRP A 86 -5.51 9.10 9.61
C TRP A 86 -5.57 7.71 8.98
N LEU A 87 -4.55 7.32 8.20
CA LEU A 87 -4.49 5.99 7.60
C LEU A 87 -4.37 4.89 8.65
N SER A 88 -3.65 5.15 9.74
CA SER A 88 -3.54 4.22 10.87
C SER A 88 -4.89 4.03 11.58
N ALA A 89 -5.69 5.09 11.69
CA ALA A 89 -7.03 5.03 12.28
C ALA A 89 -8.08 4.42 11.34
N PHE A 90 -7.85 4.49 10.03
CA PHE A 90 -8.71 3.88 9.02
C PHE A 90 -8.63 2.34 9.03
N ARG A 91 -7.50 1.77 9.48
CA ARG A 91 -7.34 0.31 9.60
C ARG A 91 -8.38 -0.26 10.57
N GLU A 92 -9.20 -1.18 10.07
CA GLU A 92 -10.39 -1.67 10.77
C GLU A 92 -10.05 -2.47 12.03
N THR A 93 -8.94 -3.21 12.01
CA THR A 93 -8.48 -4.02 13.15
C THR A 93 -7.08 -3.63 13.60
N GLU A 94 -6.75 -3.99 14.83
CA GLU A 94 -5.42 -3.77 15.39
C GLU A 94 -4.35 -4.54 14.60
N GLU A 95 -4.66 -5.76 14.16
CA GLU A 95 -3.77 -6.61 13.37
C GLU A 95 -3.43 -5.94 12.04
N LEU A 96 -4.42 -5.41 11.32
CA LEU A 96 -4.20 -4.72 10.04
C LEU A 96 -3.37 -3.46 10.22
N ARG A 97 -3.60 -2.73 11.31
CA ARG A 97 -2.81 -1.54 11.66
C ARG A 97 -1.36 -1.89 11.97
N GLU A 98 -1.13 -2.93 12.77
CA GLU A 98 0.23 -3.38 13.10
C GLU A 98 0.98 -3.90 11.87
N GLN A 99 0.30 -4.63 10.97
CA GLN A 99 0.87 -5.06 9.70
C GLN A 99 1.29 -3.84 8.85
N SER A 100 0.41 -2.83 8.72
CA SER A 100 0.73 -1.60 7.99
C SER A 100 1.92 -0.85 8.59
N TRP A 101 2.01 -0.76 9.92
CA TRP A 101 3.14 -0.14 10.60
C TRP A 101 4.43 -0.95 10.48
N GLN A 102 4.35 -2.28 10.54
CA GLN A 102 5.49 -3.15 10.32
C GLN A 102 6.09 -2.92 8.93
N MET A 103 5.26 -2.88 7.89
CA MET A 103 5.71 -2.62 6.52
C MET A 103 6.39 -1.26 6.39
N GLY A 104 5.80 -0.21 6.98
CA GLY A 104 6.41 1.12 7.03
C GLY A 104 7.78 1.13 7.73
N ARG A 105 7.90 0.46 8.88
CA ARG A 105 9.16 0.30 9.62
C ARG A 105 10.22 -0.45 8.79
N SER A 106 9.82 -1.50 8.08
CA SER A 106 10.72 -2.25 7.20
C SER A 106 11.20 -1.40 6.02
N LEU A 107 10.32 -0.59 5.42
CA LEU A 107 10.69 0.33 4.35
C LEU A 107 11.67 1.41 4.83
N VAL A 108 11.45 1.99 6.01
CA VAL A 108 12.38 2.97 6.61
C VAL A 108 13.74 2.34 6.89
N ARG A 109 13.78 1.10 7.40
CA ARG A 109 15.04 0.37 7.60
C ARG A 109 15.78 0.18 6.28
N LEU A 110 15.08 -0.31 5.25
CA LEU A 110 15.65 -0.51 3.91
C LEU A 110 16.21 0.79 3.33
N LEU A 111 15.52 1.91 3.51
CA LEU A 111 16.02 3.22 3.07
C LEU A 111 17.31 3.62 3.81
N GLY A 112 17.42 3.31 5.10
CA GLY A 112 18.65 3.52 5.88
C GLY A 112 19.82 2.65 5.43
N ASP A 113 19.55 1.45 4.90
CA ASP A 113 20.59 0.55 4.36
C ASP A 113 21.07 0.97 2.95
N LEU A 114 20.32 1.85 2.26
CA LEU A 114 20.62 2.32 0.90
C LEU A 114 21.35 3.69 0.85
N VAL A 115 21.44 4.40 1.98
CA VAL A 115 22.09 5.72 2.13
C VAL A 115 23.44 5.55 2.82
#